data_AF-A0A8J7A473-F1
#
_entry.id   AF-A0A8J7A473-F1
#
_cell.length_a   1.000
_cell.length_b   1.000
_cell.length_c   1.000
_cell.angle_alpha   90.00
_cell.angle_beta   90.00
_cell.angle_gamma   90.00
#
_symmetry.space_group_name_H-M   'P 1'
#
loop_
_entity.id
_entity.type
_entity.pdbx_description
1 polymer ?
#
loop_
_entity_poly.entity_id
_entity_poly.type
_entity_poly.pdbx_seq_one_letter_code
_entity_poly.pdbx_strand_id
1 'polypeptide(L)'
;MTHSTYIQQAPSSFKLNQTLVADAPRRDEQALAQAELDNYIETQAEAVAPTQDPLTSRDRRIIGEITEVEPESVRTIWIEGGITVWVRFVNGSCLPFDRDWFAKRVAEVKATLPETPLERNERLSDELEEACVKFNLWHPQIDWLSFSTKLYRNNQLVGYIGCNLEGWYSRPRTYGMNRFASSAEEAITFLGVRSAVAA
;
A
#
# COMPACT_ATOMS: atom_id res chain seq x y z
N MET A 1 -99.75 17.67 -7.14
CA MET A 1 -99.43 16.74 -6.04
C MET A 1 -97.94 16.41 -6.19
N THR A 2 -97.08 17.22 -5.58
CA THR A 2 -96.49 17.07 -4.22
C THR A 2 -95.27 16.14 -4.18
N HIS A 3 -94.12 16.79 -3.99
CA HIS A 3 -92.79 16.39 -3.53
C HIS A 3 -92.64 15.04 -2.80
N SER A 4 -91.49 14.37 -3.00
CA SER A 4 -90.33 14.51 -2.09
C SER A 4 -89.21 13.54 -2.43
N THR A 5 -88.04 14.08 -2.78
CA THR A 5 -86.75 13.38 -2.76
C THR A 5 -86.28 13.33 -1.31
N TYR A 6 -86.20 12.13 -0.74
CA TYR A 6 -85.77 11.92 0.64
C TYR A 6 -84.25 12.05 0.72
N ILE A 7 -83.75 13.10 1.39
CA ILE A 7 -82.35 13.21 1.81
C ILE A 7 -82.21 12.42 3.11
N GLN A 8 -81.47 11.31 3.08
CA GLN A 8 -81.04 10.65 4.31
C GLN A 8 -79.96 11.51 4.99
N GLN A 9 -80.32 12.06 6.14
CA GLN A 9 -79.45 12.77 7.05
C GLN A 9 -78.60 11.74 7.81
N ALA A 10 -77.27 11.89 7.78
CA ALA A 10 -76.38 11.03 8.56
C ALA A 10 -76.61 11.24 10.08
N PRO A 11 -76.59 10.17 10.90
CA PRO A 11 -76.84 10.28 12.33
C PRO A 11 -75.75 11.12 13.03
N SER A 12 -76.20 12.15 13.75
CA SER A 12 -75.36 13.05 14.54
C SER A 12 -74.93 12.41 15.87
N SER A 13 -74.02 11.44 15.84
CA SER A 13 -73.36 10.98 17.07
C SER A 13 -72.02 10.28 16.81
N PHE A 14 -71.09 10.97 16.16
CA PHE A 14 -69.67 10.69 16.39
C PHE A 14 -69.12 11.79 17.28
N LYS A 15 -69.11 11.56 18.60
CA LYS A 15 -68.26 12.33 19.49
C LYS A 15 -66.82 11.86 19.23
N LEU A 16 -66.11 12.62 18.42
CA LEU A 16 -64.66 12.50 18.32
C LEU A 16 -64.11 12.85 19.71
N ASN A 17 -63.66 11.85 20.46
CA ASN A 17 -62.82 12.09 21.61
C ASN A 17 -61.50 12.63 21.05
N GLN A 18 -61.40 13.96 20.94
CA GLN A 18 -60.13 14.64 20.77
C GLN A 18 -59.32 14.42 22.05
N THR A 19 -58.67 13.27 22.14
CA THR A 19 -57.44 13.19 22.91
C THR A 19 -56.44 14.02 22.11
N LEU A 20 -56.22 15.25 22.57
CA LEU A 20 -55.04 16.05 22.22
C LEU A 20 -53.81 15.21 22.58
N VAL A 21 -53.35 14.37 21.64
CA VAL A 21 -51.96 13.95 21.64
C VAL A 21 -51.22 15.19 21.21
N ALA A 22 -50.69 15.90 22.20
CA ALA A 22 -49.79 17.02 21.98
C ALA A 22 -48.78 16.63 20.90
N ASP A 23 -48.73 17.45 19.86
CA ASP A 23 -47.69 17.44 18.83
C ASP A 23 -46.36 17.72 19.54
N ALA A 24 -45.75 16.67 20.10
CA ALA A 24 -44.40 16.72 20.65
C ALA A 24 -43.40 16.61 19.48
N PRO A 25 -42.27 17.33 19.51
CA PRO A 25 -41.41 17.55 18.35
C PRO A 25 -40.59 16.30 18.04
N ARG A 26 -41.21 15.25 17.51
CA ARG A 26 -40.51 14.01 17.10
C ARG A 26 -39.70 14.17 15.81
N ARG A 27 -39.87 15.29 15.11
CA ARG A 27 -39.24 15.54 13.81
C ARG A 27 -37.76 15.94 13.95
N ASP A 28 -37.38 16.59 15.05
CA ASP A 28 -36.01 17.08 15.27
C ASP A 28 -35.07 15.98 15.77
N GLU A 29 -35.53 15.13 16.69
CA GLU A 29 -34.74 13.99 17.20
C GLU A 29 -34.48 12.94 16.12
N GLN A 30 -35.45 12.71 15.22
CA GLN A 30 -35.26 11.78 14.11
C GLN A 30 -34.29 12.34 13.05
N ALA A 31 -34.32 13.65 12.79
CA ALA A 31 -33.37 14.30 11.89
C ALA A 31 -31.95 14.30 12.47
N LEU A 32 -31.80 14.51 13.78
CA LEU A 32 -30.52 14.39 14.49
C LEU A 32 -29.98 12.95 14.44
N ALA A 33 -30.81 11.95 14.73
CA ALA A 33 -30.41 10.55 14.67
C ALA A 33 -30.03 10.10 13.24
N GLN A 34 -30.70 10.64 12.21
CA GLN A 34 -30.34 10.38 10.82
C GLN A 34 -28.99 11.03 10.47
N ALA A 35 -28.76 12.29 10.88
CA ALA A 35 -27.48 12.95 10.67
C ALA A 35 -26.32 12.27 11.41
N GLU A 36 -26.56 11.76 12.62
CA GLU A 36 -25.57 10.96 13.37
C GLU A 36 -25.28 9.63 12.67
N LEU A 37 -26.31 8.96 12.15
CA LEU A 37 -26.14 7.73 11.37
C LEU A 37 -25.37 7.99 10.07
N ASP A 38 -25.68 9.07 9.36
CA ASP A 38 -25.00 9.45 8.12
C ASP A 38 -23.53 9.78 8.40
N ASN A 39 -23.23 10.54 9.46
CA ASN A 39 -21.84 10.80 9.90
C ASN A 39 -21.12 9.52 10.32
N TYR A 40 -21.79 8.61 11.02
CA TYR A 40 -21.20 7.33 11.42
C TYR A 40 -20.88 6.46 10.20
N ILE A 41 -21.78 6.41 9.21
CA ILE A 41 -21.57 5.68 7.95
C ILE A 41 -20.43 6.32 7.15
N GLU A 42 -20.35 7.65 7.08
CA GLU A 42 -19.26 8.37 6.42
C GLU A 42 -17.91 8.10 7.11
N THR A 43 -17.87 8.15 8.44
CA THR A 43 -16.68 7.83 9.25
C THR A 43 -16.25 6.37 9.08
N GLN A 44 -17.20 5.44 9.04
CA GLN A 44 -16.90 4.02 8.82
C GLN A 44 -16.48 3.74 7.37
N ALA A 45 -17.02 4.47 6.38
CA ALA A 45 -16.61 4.36 4.99
C ALA A 45 -15.17 4.86 4.79
N GLU A 46 -14.76 5.93 5.48
CA GLU A 46 -13.35 6.35 5.54
C GLU A 46 -12.46 5.35 6.28
N ALA A 47 -12.94 4.73 7.37
CA ALA A 47 -12.17 3.77 8.17
C ALA A 47 -11.99 2.40 7.49
N VAL A 48 -12.84 2.03 6.54
CA VAL A 48 -12.78 0.74 5.80
C VAL A 48 -11.97 0.85 4.50
N ALA A 49 -11.67 2.05 4.01
CA ALA A 49 -10.73 2.20 2.91
C ALA A 49 -9.33 1.76 3.39
N PRO A 50 -8.69 0.78 2.73
CA PRO A 50 -7.32 0.43 3.05
C PRO A 50 -6.47 1.70 2.96
N THR A 51 -5.77 2.04 4.04
CA THR A 51 -4.63 2.98 4.02
C THR A 51 -3.44 2.41 3.22
N GLN A 52 -3.69 1.44 2.35
CA GLN A 52 -2.77 1.06 1.30
C GLN A 52 -2.94 2.08 0.19
N ASP A 53 -1.85 2.82 0.02
CA ASP A 53 -1.57 3.55 -1.19
C ASP A 53 -1.96 2.72 -2.43
N PRO A 54 -2.91 3.20 -3.26
CA PRO A 54 -3.43 2.41 -4.37
C PRO A 54 -2.41 2.23 -5.50
N LEU A 55 -1.27 2.94 -5.44
CA LEU A 55 -0.20 2.85 -6.42
C LEU A 55 1.07 2.30 -5.77
N THR A 56 1.69 1.31 -6.41
CA THR A 56 3.05 0.90 -6.05
C THR A 56 4.06 1.96 -6.49
N SER A 57 5.29 1.90 -5.97
CA SER A 57 6.40 2.74 -6.44
C SER A 57 6.66 2.56 -7.94
N ARG A 58 6.48 1.34 -8.45
CA ARG A 58 6.62 1.03 -9.87
C ARG A 58 5.49 1.65 -10.70
N ASP A 59 4.26 1.62 -10.22
CA ASP A 59 3.13 2.27 -10.91
C ASP A 59 3.37 3.78 -11.03
N ARG A 60 3.82 4.43 -9.97
CA ARG A 60 4.20 5.85 -10.00
C ARG A 60 5.31 6.14 -10.99
N ARG A 61 6.32 5.27 -11.09
CA ARG A 61 7.39 5.42 -12.10
C ARG A 61 6.84 5.33 -13.51
N ILE A 62 5.97 4.36 -13.77
CA ILE A 62 5.34 4.20 -15.09
C ILE A 62 4.50 5.43 -15.43
N ILE A 63 3.66 5.89 -14.50
CA ILE A 63 2.82 7.06 -14.71
C ILE A 63 3.69 8.31 -14.88
N GLY A 64 4.71 8.47 -14.03
CA GLY A 64 5.67 9.57 -14.09
C GLY A 64 6.36 9.67 -15.44
N GLU A 65 6.78 8.53 -16.01
CA GLU A 65 7.35 8.45 -17.35
C GLU A 65 6.35 8.89 -18.43
N ILE A 66 5.08 8.47 -18.33
CA ILE A 66 4.04 8.85 -19.31
C ILE A 66 3.70 10.33 -19.24
N THR A 67 3.68 10.90 -18.03
CA THR A 67 3.29 12.29 -17.77
C THR A 67 4.46 13.26 -17.73
N GLU A 68 5.70 12.76 -17.87
CA GLU A 68 6.95 13.51 -17.78
C GLU A 68 7.11 14.27 -16.45
N VAL A 69 6.78 13.62 -15.32
CA VAL A 69 6.93 14.17 -13.97
C VAL A 69 7.61 13.19 -13.02
N GLU A 70 8.10 13.70 -11.89
CA GLU A 70 8.66 12.85 -10.85
C GLU A 70 7.61 11.86 -10.31
N PRO A 71 7.94 10.58 -10.13
CA PRO A 71 7.02 9.55 -9.65
C PRO A 71 6.29 9.95 -8.36
N GLU A 72 7.00 10.58 -7.43
CA GLU A 72 6.51 11.03 -6.13
C GLU A 72 5.47 12.15 -6.23
N SER A 73 5.41 12.83 -7.37
CA SER A 73 4.38 13.82 -7.66
C SER A 73 3.03 13.19 -8.01
N VAL A 74 2.97 11.89 -8.33
CA VAL A 74 1.74 11.17 -8.67
C VAL A 74 1.05 10.70 -7.39
N ARG A 75 -0.19 11.15 -7.18
CA ARG A 75 -0.99 10.81 -6.00
C ARG A 75 -1.90 9.62 -6.22
N THR A 76 -2.66 9.61 -7.32
CA THR A 76 -3.61 8.55 -7.63
C THR A 76 -4.05 8.63 -9.10
N ILE A 77 -4.70 7.57 -9.58
CA ILE A 77 -5.35 7.52 -10.90
C ILE A 77 -6.76 6.96 -10.77
N TRP A 78 -7.67 7.36 -11.64
CA TRP A 78 -8.99 6.73 -11.77
C TRP A 78 -9.50 6.80 -13.20
N ILE A 79 -10.49 5.96 -13.52
CA ILE A 79 -11.16 5.96 -14.81
C ILE A 79 -12.55 6.58 -14.62
N GLU A 80 -12.84 7.61 -15.40
CA GLU A 80 -14.16 8.25 -15.44
C GLU A 80 -14.88 7.87 -16.74
N GLY A 81 -16.15 7.48 -16.59
CA GLY A 81 -17.01 7.14 -17.74
C GLY A 81 -16.51 5.98 -18.60
N GLY A 82 -15.50 5.23 -18.14
CA GLY A 82 -14.89 4.14 -18.90
C GLY A 82 -14.04 4.58 -20.10
N ILE A 83 -13.83 5.89 -20.30
CA ILE A 83 -13.19 6.45 -21.50
C ILE A 83 -12.00 7.34 -21.14
N THR A 84 -12.07 8.06 -20.01
CA THR A 84 -11.01 8.99 -19.59
C THR A 84 -10.26 8.43 -18.40
N VAL A 85 -8.93 8.38 -18.48
CA VAL A 85 -8.04 8.16 -17.34
C VAL A 85 -7.64 9.51 -16.79
N TRP A 86 -7.91 9.73 -15.50
CA TRP A 86 -7.46 10.90 -14.78
C TRP A 86 -6.26 10.56 -13.90
N VAL A 87 -5.21 11.37 -14.01
CA VAL A 87 -4.04 11.31 -13.11
C VAL A 87 -4.07 12.54 -12.23
N ARG A 88 -4.08 12.34 -10.90
CA ARG A 88 -4.02 13.43 -9.92
C ARG A 88 -2.64 13.50 -9.30
N PHE A 89 -2.12 14.72 -9.22
CA PHE A 89 -0.83 15.01 -8.64
C PHE A 89 -0.95 15.51 -7.21
N VAL A 90 0.16 15.46 -6.46
CA VAL A 90 0.24 15.91 -5.07
C VAL A 90 -0.07 17.40 -4.93
N ASN A 91 0.28 18.22 -5.93
CA ASN A 91 -0.05 19.65 -6.00
C ASN A 91 -1.55 19.94 -6.24
N GLY A 92 -2.37 18.90 -6.41
CA GLY A 92 -3.81 19.01 -6.61
C GLY A 92 -4.25 19.14 -8.07
N SER A 93 -3.34 19.27 -9.03
CA SER A 93 -3.70 19.27 -10.45
C SER A 93 -4.11 17.87 -10.93
N CYS A 94 -4.93 17.84 -11.98
CA CYS A 94 -5.39 16.61 -12.63
C CYS A 94 -5.16 16.71 -14.14
N LEU A 95 -4.67 15.64 -14.76
CA LEU A 95 -4.52 15.52 -16.21
C LEU A 95 -5.41 14.40 -16.75
N PRO A 96 -6.24 14.69 -17.77
CA PRO A 96 -7.05 13.69 -18.45
C PRO A 96 -6.29 13.06 -19.63
N PHE A 97 -6.50 11.76 -19.83
CA PHE A 97 -5.98 11.00 -20.96
C PHE A 97 -7.07 10.09 -21.53
N ASP A 98 -7.01 9.83 -22.84
CA ASP A 98 -7.80 8.76 -23.44
C ASP A 98 -7.36 7.39 -22.89
N ARG A 99 -8.31 6.54 -22.52
CA ARG A 99 -8.05 5.25 -21.87
C ARG A 99 -7.19 4.34 -22.74
N ASP A 100 -7.53 4.19 -24.02
CA ASP A 100 -6.86 3.23 -24.89
C ASP A 100 -5.45 3.73 -25.26
N TRP A 101 -5.29 5.04 -25.44
CA TRP A 101 -3.98 5.69 -25.56
C TRP A 101 -3.13 5.47 -24.31
N PHE A 102 -3.68 5.69 -23.11
CA PHE A 102 -2.95 5.56 -21.86
C PHE A 102 -2.53 4.12 -21.61
N ALA A 103 -3.43 3.16 -21.87
CA ALA A 103 -3.12 1.73 -21.77
C ALA A 103 -1.99 1.31 -22.71
N LYS A 104 -1.99 1.83 -23.95
CA LYS A 104 -0.90 1.59 -24.91
C LYS A 104 0.43 2.14 -24.39
N ARG A 105 0.44 3.36 -23.86
CA ARG A 105 1.65 3.97 -23.29
C ARG A 105 2.18 3.21 -22.07
N VAL A 106 1.28 2.76 -21.19
CA VAL A 106 1.65 1.88 -20.06
C VAL A 106 2.34 0.62 -20.56
N ALA A 107 1.83 -0.02 -21.61
CA ALA A 107 2.46 -1.21 -22.18
C ALA A 107 3.85 -0.91 -22.80
N GLU A 108 3.98 0.20 -23.53
CA GLU A 108 5.26 0.65 -24.10
C GLU A 108 6.30 0.90 -23.00
N VAL A 109 5.95 1.65 -21.95
CA VAL A 109 6.83 1.93 -20.81
C VAL A 109 7.16 0.66 -20.05
N LYS A 110 6.20 -0.23 -19.79
CA LYS A 110 6.46 -1.52 -19.12
C LYS A 110 7.46 -2.39 -19.89
N ALA A 111 7.48 -2.30 -21.22
CA ALA A 111 8.40 -3.07 -22.06
C ALA A 111 9.84 -2.51 -22.05
N THR A 112 10.02 -1.21 -21.80
CA THR A 112 11.33 -0.55 -21.87
C THR A 112 11.90 -0.18 -20.50
N LEU A 113 11.07 -0.04 -19.47
CA LEU A 113 11.47 0.43 -18.15
C LEU A 113 12.31 -0.64 -17.45
N PRO A 114 13.62 -0.40 -17.24
CA PRO A 114 14.48 -1.36 -16.55
C PRO A 114 14.01 -1.52 -15.10
N GLU A 115 14.04 -2.78 -14.65
CA GLU A 115 13.88 -3.13 -13.25
C GLU A 115 15.02 -2.48 -12.44
N THR A 116 14.69 -1.82 -11.34
CA THR A 116 15.73 -1.31 -10.43
C THR A 116 16.36 -2.47 -9.66
N PRO A 117 17.59 -2.31 -9.13
CA PRO A 117 18.17 -3.32 -8.25
C PRO A 117 17.28 -3.67 -7.06
N LEU A 118 16.53 -2.71 -6.51
CA LEU A 118 15.58 -2.93 -5.43
C LEU A 118 14.40 -3.80 -5.88
N GLU A 119 13.73 -3.42 -6.98
CA GLU A 119 12.59 -4.19 -7.52
C GLU A 119 13.02 -5.63 -7.89
N ARG A 120 14.21 -5.77 -8.48
CA ARG A 120 14.78 -7.08 -8.80
C ARG A 120 15.01 -7.91 -7.56
N ASN A 121 15.56 -7.27 -6.53
CA ASN A 121 15.81 -7.90 -5.25
C ASN A 121 14.47 -8.36 -4.66
N GLU A 122 13.53 -7.46 -4.39
CA GLU A 122 12.19 -7.79 -3.88
C GLU A 122 11.57 -9.00 -4.57
N ARG A 123 11.51 -9.00 -5.91
CA ARG A 123 11.03 -10.14 -6.71
C ARG A 123 11.80 -11.44 -6.45
N LEU A 124 13.12 -11.39 -6.32
CA LEU A 124 13.95 -12.55 -5.99
C LEU A 124 13.75 -13.05 -4.55
N SER A 125 13.34 -12.20 -3.58
CA SER A 125 12.95 -12.69 -2.24
C SER A 125 11.63 -13.40 -2.33
N ASP A 126 10.64 -12.84 -3.02
CA ASP A 126 9.33 -13.48 -3.19
C ASP A 126 9.51 -14.86 -3.85
N GLU A 127 10.31 -14.93 -4.92
CA GLU A 127 10.66 -16.20 -5.60
C GLU A 127 11.35 -17.20 -4.66
N LEU A 128 12.25 -16.71 -3.79
CA LEU A 128 12.92 -17.56 -2.81
C LEU A 128 11.95 -18.03 -1.72
N GLU A 129 11.07 -17.17 -1.22
CA GLU A 129 10.08 -17.50 -0.21
C GLU A 129 9.14 -18.59 -0.72
N GLU A 130 8.62 -18.44 -1.93
CA GLU A 130 7.82 -19.47 -2.61
C GLU A 130 8.58 -20.80 -2.73
N ALA A 131 9.86 -20.75 -3.13
CA ALA A 131 10.69 -21.94 -3.22
C ALA A 131 10.92 -22.58 -1.84
N CYS A 132 11.20 -21.79 -0.80
CA CYS A 132 11.38 -22.25 0.56
C CYS A 132 10.12 -22.92 1.11
N VAL A 133 8.94 -22.35 0.90
CA VAL A 133 7.65 -22.98 1.23
C VAL A 133 7.51 -24.33 0.54
N LYS A 134 7.80 -24.41 -0.77
CA LYS A 134 7.71 -25.66 -1.54
C LYS A 134 8.62 -26.77 -1.01
N PHE A 135 9.81 -26.43 -0.52
CA PHE A 135 10.78 -27.39 0.00
C PHE A 135 10.76 -27.54 1.53
N ASN A 136 9.79 -26.92 2.22
CA ASN A 136 9.71 -26.87 3.69
C ASN A 136 11.02 -26.40 4.35
N LEU A 137 11.62 -25.37 3.75
CA LEU A 137 12.84 -24.70 4.21
C LEU A 137 12.45 -23.33 4.80
N TRP A 138 13.21 -22.87 5.78
CA TRP A 138 13.06 -21.53 6.37
C TRP A 138 14.27 -20.67 5.99
N HIS A 139 14.05 -19.47 5.49
CA HIS A 139 15.10 -18.47 5.31
C HIS A 139 14.88 -17.32 6.30
N PRO A 140 15.88 -16.95 7.14
CA PRO A 140 15.80 -15.67 7.84
C PRO A 140 15.79 -14.54 6.81
N GLN A 141 15.11 -13.43 7.14
CA GLN A 141 14.95 -12.24 6.30
C GLN A 141 16.23 -11.95 5.48
N ILE A 142 16.12 -12.03 4.16
CA ILE A 142 17.22 -11.65 3.27
C ILE A 142 17.33 -10.15 3.34
N ASP A 143 18.34 -9.71 4.07
CA ASP A 143 18.75 -8.33 4.06
C ASP A 143 19.60 -8.09 2.80
N TRP A 144 19.00 -7.41 1.82
CA TRP A 144 19.58 -7.10 0.51
C TRP A 144 20.82 -6.20 0.54
N LEU A 145 21.11 -5.60 1.70
CA LEU A 145 22.36 -4.89 1.96
C LEU A 145 23.48 -5.84 2.39
N SER A 146 23.20 -7.14 2.49
CA SER A 146 24.20 -8.11 2.86
C SER A 146 25.02 -8.61 1.68
N PHE A 147 26.34 -8.49 1.79
CA PHE A 147 27.28 -9.17 0.90
C PHE A 147 28.24 -10.03 1.72
N SER A 148 28.74 -11.11 1.12
CA SER A 148 29.79 -11.95 1.69
C SER A 148 30.77 -12.36 0.60
N THR A 149 32.07 -12.32 0.90
CA THR A 149 33.14 -12.76 0.00
C THR A 149 34.18 -13.61 0.72
N LYS A 150 34.97 -14.36 -0.06
CA LYS A 150 36.08 -15.17 0.43
C LYS A 150 37.35 -14.31 0.51
N LEU A 151 38.02 -14.35 1.65
CA LEU A 151 39.30 -13.68 1.86
C LEU A 151 40.44 -14.69 1.71
N TYR A 152 41.43 -14.38 0.88
CA TYR A 152 42.60 -15.23 0.65
C TYR A 152 43.88 -14.50 1.03
N ARG A 153 44.86 -15.23 1.57
CA ARG A 153 46.23 -14.78 1.79
C ARG A 153 47.18 -15.84 1.26
N ASN A 154 48.12 -15.46 0.40
CA ASN A 154 49.06 -16.40 -0.24
C ASN A 154 48.34 -17.59 -0.88
N ASN A 155 47.23 -17.33 -1.57
CA ASN A 155 46.36 -18.33 -2.20
C ASN A 155 45.69 -19.34 -1.23
N GLN A 156 45.78 -19.12 0.08
CA GLN A 156 45.08 -19.91 1.10
C GLN A 156 43.84 -19.17 1.57
N LEU A 157 42.72 -19.90 1.68
CA LEU A 157 41.48 -19.34 2.22
C LEU A 157 41.67 -19.03 3.71
N VAL A 158 41.51 -17.76 4.05
CA VAL A 158 41.57 -17.26 5.43
C VAL A 158 40.20 -17.34 6.10
N GLY A 159 39.14 -17.09 5.34
CA GLY A 159 37.78 -17.13 5.81
C GLY A 159 36.86 -16.33 4.91
N TYR A 160 35.71 -15.94 5.46
CA TYR A 160 34.73 -15.13 4.76
C TYR A 160 34.50 -13.84 5.53
N ILE A 161 34.33 -12.75 4.79
CA ILE A 161 33.98 -11.44 5.32
C ILE A 161 32.71 -10.95 4.63
N GLY A 162 31.87 -10.25 5.36
CA GLY A 162 30.68 -9.63 4.81
C GLY A 162 30.28 -8.41 5.59
N CYS A 163 29.23 -7.76 5.10
CA CYS A 163 28.52 -6.70 5.79
C CYS A 163 27.02 -7.01 5.69
N ASN A 164 26.21 -6.57 6.64
CA ASN A 164 24.75 -6.57 6.62
C ASN A 164 24.24 -5.43 7.53
N LEU A 165 22.93 -5.37 7.81
CA LEU A 165 22.32 -4.37 8.71
C LEU A 165 22.89 -4.37 10.14
N GLU A 166 23.44 -5.49 10.63
CA GLU A 166 24.10 -5.57 11.95
C GLU A 166 25.55 -5.08 11.91
N GLY A 167 26.10 -4.79 10.72
CA GLY A 167 27.43 -4.26 10.49
C GLY A 167 28.37 -5.23 9.79
N TRP A 168 29.68 -5.00 9.95
CA TRP A 168 30.69 -5.88 9.38
C TRP A 168 30.71 -7.20 10.13
N TYR A 169 30.94 -8.32 9.43
CA TYR A 169 31.10 -9.60 10.09
C TYR A 169 32.15 -10.47 9.41
N SER A 170 32.69 -11.42 10.16
CA SER A 170 33.53 -12.47 9.61
C SER A 170 33.17 -13.86 10.14
N ARG A 171 33.44 -14.87 9.31
CA ARG A 171 33.28 -16.29 9.66
C ARG A 171 34.51 -17.07 9.17
N PRO A 172 35.20 -17.84 10.03
CA PRO A 172 36.34 -18.65 9.60
C PRO A 172 35.95 -19.81 8.67
N ARG A 173 34.70 -20.26 8.72
CA ARG A 173 34.18 -21.39 7.94
C ARG A 173 32.86 -21.01 7.26
N THR A 174 32.52 -21.70 6.17
CA THR A 174 31.30 -21.45 5.39
C THR A 174 30.03 -21.52 6.24
N TYR A 175 29.98 -22.49 7.17
CA TYR A 175 28.86 -22.71 8.08
C TYR A 175 29.18 -22.31 9.54
N GLY A 176 30.14 -21.40 9.74
CA GLY A 176 30.47 -20.86 11.06
C GLY A 176 29.55 -19.72 11.47
N MET A 177 29.46 -19.45 12.77
CA MET A 177 28.74 -18.28 13.28
C MET A 177 29.43 -16.97 12.86
N ASN A 178 28.63 -15.94 12.56
CA ASN A 178 29.10 -14.61 12.25
C ASN A 178 29.66 -13.94 13.52
N ARG A 179 30.84 -13.33 13.40
CA ARG A 179 31.41 -12.44 14.41
C ARG A 179 31.29 -11.02 13.91
N PHE A 180 30.39 -10.24 14.52
CA PHE A 180 30.13 -8.85 14.13
C PHE A 180 31.19 -7.90 14.69
N ALA A 181 31.54 -6.91 13.88
CA ALA A 181 32.59 -5.93 14.11
C ALA A 181 32.09 -4.53 13.72
N SER A 182 32.66 -3.52 14.35
CA SER A 182 32.35 -2.11 14.08
C SER A 182 32.97 -1.61 12.77
N SER A 183 33.94 -2.35 12.20
CA SER A 183 34.65 -2.00 10.98
C SER A 183 35.17 -3.23 10.22
N ALA A 184 35.50 -3.05 8.94
CA ALA A 184 36.09 -4.10 8.11
C ALA A 184 37.46 -4.58 8.63
N GLU A 185 38.28 -3.66 9.15
CA GLU A 185 39.60 -3.99 9.71
C GLU A 185 39.48 -4.89 10.93
N GLU A 186 38.55 -4.58 11.82
CA GLU A 186 38.25 -5.41 13.00
C GLU A 186 37.69 -6.79 12.58
N ALA A 187 36.79 -6.84 11.60
CA ALA A 187 36.28 -8.10 11.05
C ALA A 187 37.37 -8.99 10.45
N ILE A 188 38.35 -8.40 9.75
CA ILE A 188 39.53 -9.11 9.21
C ILE A 188 40.42 -9.62 10.35
N THR A 189 40.58 -8.82 11.41
CA THR A 189 41.38 -9.18 12.60
C THR A 189 40.78 -10.40 13.32
N PHE A 190 39.46 -10.54 13.36
CA PHE A 190 38.79 -11.73 13.91
C PHE A 190 39.09 -13.04 13.17
N LEU A 191 39.60 -12.96 11.93
CA LEU A 191 40.10 -14.11 11.17
C LEU A 191 41.56 -14.44 11.50
N GLY A 192 42.16 -13.75 12.49
CA GLY A 192 43.55 -13.95 12.90
C GLY A 192 44.58 -13.29 11.97
N VAL A 193 44.14 -12.42 11.07
CA VAL A 193 45.02 -11.64 10.18
C VAL A 193 45.50 -10.39 10.91
N ARG A 194 46.81 -10.17 10.91
CA ARG A 194 47.42 -8.93 11.40
C ARG A 194 47.80 -8.05 10.23
N SER A 195 47.79 -6.72 10.43
CA SER A 195 48.26 -5.80 9.40
C SER A 195 49.72 -6.12 9.03
N ALA A 196 50.05 -6.00 7.75
CA ALA A 196 51.43 -6.05 7.32
C ALA A 196 52.09 -4.75 7.78
N VAL A 197 53.07 -4.86 8.69
CA VAL A 197 53.93 -3.72 9.00
C VAL A 197 54.73 -3.41 7.74
N ALA A 198 54.62 -2.20 7.21
CA ALA A 198 55.43 -1.76 6.09
C ALA A 198 56.92 -1.91 6.47
N ALA A 199 57.66 -2.67 5.66
CA ALA A 199 59.09 -2.82 5.77
C ALA A 199 59.83 -1.65 5.11
#